data_AF-A0A969D0N3-F1
#
_entry.id   AF-A0A969D0N3-F1
#
_cell.length_a   1.000
_cell.length_b   1.000
_cell.length_c   1.000
_cell.angle_alpha   90.00
_cell.angle_beta   90.00
_cell.angle_gamma   90.00
#
_symmetry.space_group_name_H-M   'P 1'
#
loop_
_entity.id
_entity.type
_entity.pdbx_description
1 polymer ?
#
loop_
_entity_poly.entity_id
_entity_poly.type
_entity_poly.pdbx_seq_one_letter_code
_entity_poly.pdbx_strand_id
1 'polypeptide(L)'
;MPAHPHQTSGDGEPSIFFEDRNLMTIRMKRILHPRAWSQKTQWGTSHVVSNVVIERHDAGSGAVVCRSRFHMLEFRRDQSRHFAGSYVHRLAKAPDGYRIALQRVDMVNGEGMYEYVLQAWV
;
A
#
# COMPACT_ATOMS: atom_id res chain seq x y z
N MET A 1 -3.16 5.51 3.12
CA MET A 1 -4.27 5.17 2.22
C MET A 1 -5.48 5.91 2.72
N PRO A 2 -5.79 7.07 2.12
CA PRO A 2 -6.84 7.96 2.58
C PRO A 2 -8.22 7.36 2.33
N ALA A 3 -9.23 7.86 3.04
CA ALA A 3 -10.63 7.52 2.81
C ALA A 3 -11.16 8.16 1.51
N HIS A 4 -10.71 9.38 1.17
CA HIS A 4 -11.07 10.09 -0.06
C HIS A 4 -9.84 10.79 -0.68
N PRO A 5 -9.74 10.95 -2.02
CA PRO A 5 -8.58 11.55 -2.70
C PRO A 5 -8.09 12.91 -2.18
N HIS A 6 -8.98 13.74 -1.64
CA HIS A 6 -8.63 15.09 -1.14
C HIS A 6 -8.00 15.10 0.25
N GLN A 7 -7.96 13.96 0.96
CA GLN A 7 -7.32 13.88 2.26
C GLN A 7 -5.81 14.15 2.15
N THR A 8 -5.33 15.12 2.92
CA THR A 8 -3.93 15.57 2.91
C THR A 8 -3.16 15.19 4.18
N SER A 9 -3.88 14.90 5.27
CA SER A 9 -3.33 14.46 6.56
C SER A 9 -3.88 13.08 6.93
N GLY A 10 -3.07 12.24 7.57
CA GLY A 10 -3.54 11.01 8.22
C GLY A 10 -3.97 11.22 9.67
N ASP A 11 -3.52 12.31 10.29
CA ASP A 11 -3.92 12.70 11.65
C ASP A 11 -5.22 13.50 11.63
N GLY A 12 -6.11 13.19 12.57
CA GLY A 12 -7.38 13.90 12.75
C GLY A 12 -8.51 13.46 11.82
N GLU A 13 -8.22 12.57 10.85
CA GLU A 13 -9.20 12.06 9.89
C GLU A 13 -9.09 10.53 9.74
N PRO A 14 -10.22 9.80 9.62
CA PRO A 14 -10.21 8.36 9.38
C PRO A 14 -9.47 8.01 8.08
N SER A 15 -8.58 7.02 8.16
CA SER A 15 -7.86 6.47 7.01
C SER A 15 -8.09 4.97 6.94
N ILE A 16 -8.14 4.40 5.72
CA ILE A 16 -8.16 2.94 5.57
C ILE A 16 -6.83 2.36 6.10
N PHE A 17 -5.72 3.04 5.81
CA PHE A 17 -4.41 2.80 6.45
C PHE A 17 -3.71 4.12 6.72
N PHE A 18 -3.35 4.34 7.96
CA PHE A 18 -2.36 5.33 8.38
C PHE A 18 -1.50 4.67 9.45
N GLU A 19 -0.35 4.12 9.03
CA GLU A 19 0.43 3.21 9.84
C GLU A 19 1.91 3.62 9.85
N ASP A 20 2.53 3.52 11.02
CA ASP A 20 3.98 3.61 11.19
C ASP A 20 4.62 2.22 11.11
N ARG A 21 5.95 2.17 11.24
CA ARG A 21 6.69 0.89 11.20
C ARG A 21 6.28 -0.08 12.31
N ASN A 22 5.81 0.41 13.46
CA ASN A 22 5.38 -0.45 14.57
C ASN A 22 4.05 -1.14 14.24
N LEU A 23 3.06 -0.39 13.76
CA LEU A 23 1.79 -0.93 13.29
C LEU A 23 1.99 -1.89 12.12
N MET A 24 2.89 -1.55 11.18
CA MET A 24 3.26 -2.47 10.10
C MET A 24 3.87 -3.77 10.61
N THR A 25 4.73 -3.70 11.62
CA THR A 25 5.33 -4.89 12.24
C THR A 25 4.28 -5.77 12.92
N ILE A 26 3.32 -5.17 13.62
CA ILE A 26 2.21 -5.90 14.27
C ILE A 26 1.36 -6.61 13.21
N ARG A 27 1.02 -5.91 12.11
CA ARG A 27 0.24 -6.47 11.01
C ARG A 27 0.98 -7.63 10.34
N MET A 28 2.27 -7.47 10.04
CA MET A 28 3.13 -8.55 9.53
C MET A 28 3.12 -9.76 10.45
N LYS A 29 3.31 -9.57 11.77
CA LYS A 29 3.24 -10.65 12.75
C LYS A 29 1.89 -11.37 12.73
N ARG A 30 0.78 -10.63 12.62
CA ARG A 30 -0.57 -11.24 12.53
C ARG A 30 -0.75 -12.08 11.27
N ILE A 31 -0.31 -11.58 10.12
CA ILE A 31 -0.42 -12.27 8.83
C ILE A 31 0.39 -13.57 8.84
N LEU A 32 1.61 -13.51 9.38
CA LEU A 32 2.55 -14.63 9.39
C LEU A 32 2.34 -15.60 10.57
N HIS A 33 1.44 -15.31 11.50
CA HIS A 33 1.28 -16.13 12.69
C HIS A 33 0.68 -17.51 12.35
N PRO A 34 1.29 -18.63 12.78
CA PRO A 34 0.88 -19.98 12.37
C PRO A 34 -0.53 -20.37 12.82
N ARG A 35 -1.08 -19.68 13.84
CA ARG A 35 -2.45 -19.86 14.35
C ARG A 35 -3.40 -18.74 13.96
N ALA A 36 -3.06 -17.91 12.98
CA ALA A 36 -3.99 -16.95 12.42
C ALA A 36 -4.97 -17.68 11.49
N TRP A 37 -5.96 -18.37 12.06
CA TRP A 37 -6.92 -19.19 11.30
C TRP A 37 -7.70 -18.41 10.26
N SER A 38 -8.02 -17.14 10.56
CA SER A 38 -8.63 -16.22 9.61
C SER A 38 -7.74 -15.87 8.42
N GLN A 39 -6.44 -16.19 8.47
CA GLN A 39 -5.43 -16.03 7.41
C GLN A 39 -5.08 -17.37 6.73
N LYS A 40 -5.65 -18.51 7.16
CA LYS A 40 -5.45 -19.78 6.45
C LYS A 40 -6.06 -19.71 5.04
N THR A 41 -5.43 -20.46 4.12
CA THR A 41 -5.41 -20.24 2.65
C THR A 41 -4.66 -18.97 2.27
N GLN A 42 -3.49 -19.15 1.63
CA GLN A 42 -2.63 -18.05 1.22
C GLN A 42 -3.30 -17.25 0.10
N TRP A 43 -3.01 -15.96 0.06
CA TRP A 43 -3.41 -15.09 -1.04
C TRP A 43 -2.55 -15.39 -2.27
N GLY A 44 -3.18 -15.51 -3.42
CA GLY A 44 -2.49 -15.27 -4.69
C GLY A 44 -2.58 -13.77 -4.98
N THR A 45 -1.45 -13.09 -5.18
CA THR A 45 -1.46 -11.68 -5.59
C THR A 45 -0.68 -11.48 -6.87
N SER A 46 -1.15 -10.57 -7.73
CA SER A 46 -0.43 -10.12 -8.91
C SER A 46 -0.49 -8.61 -8.96
N HIS A 47 0.69 -7.98 -8.99
CA HIS A 47 0.83 -6.52 -8.96
C HIS A 47 1.39 -6.06 -10.30
N VAL A 48 0.60 -5.30 -11.05
CA VAL A 48 1.03 -4.62 -12.26
C VAL A 48 1.19 -3.13 -11.92
N VAL A 49 2.42 -2.64 -12.00
CA VAL A 49 2.75 -1.22 -11.80
C VAL A 49 3.19 -0.63 -13.13
N SER A 50 2.61 0.51 -13.50
CA SER A 50 2.89 1.19 -14.76
C SER A 50 2.80 2.70 -14.62
N ASN A 51 3.05 3.42 -15.71
CA ASN A 51 2.98 4.89 -15.79
C ASN A 51 3.82 5.55 -14.69
N VAL A 52 5.01 5.02 -14.44
CA VAL A 52 5.94 5.52 -13.43
C VAL A 52 6.52 6.85 -13.89
N VAL A 53 6.35 7.88 -13.07
CA VAL A 53 6.86 9.23 -13.30
C VAL A 53 7.66 9.66 -12.07
N ILE A 54 8.91 10.09 -12.28
CA ILE A 54 9.68 10.76 -11.23
C ILE A 54 9.20 12.21 -11.19
N GLU A 55 8.58 12.61 -10.09
CA GLU A 55 8.05 13.97 -9.89
C GLU A 55 9.10 14.90 -9.29
N ARG A 56 9.97 14.36 -8.42
CA ARG A 56 11.09 15.10 -7.84
C ARG A 56 12.29 14.18 -7.61
N HIS A 57 13.49 14.74 -7.77
CA HIS A 57 14.75 14.10 -7.41
C HIS A 57 15.64 15.11 -6.72
N ASP A 58 16.09 14.79 -5.51
CA ASP A 58 17.00 15.61 -4.72
C ASP A 58 18.44 15.16 -4.98
N ALA A 59 19.26 16.04 -5.56
CA ALA A 59 20.62 15.68 -5.97
C ALA A 59 21.59 15.47 -4.79
N GLY A 60 21.33 16.08 -3.62
CA GLY A 60 22.22 15.99 -2.46
C GLY A 60 22.04 14.70 -1.68
N SER A 61 20.79 14.34 -1.39
CA SER A 61 20.41 13.13 -0.65
C SER A 61 20.13 11.92 -1.55
N GLY A 62 19.91 12.14 -2.84
CA GLY A 62 19.44 11.13 -3.79
C GLY A 62 17.99 10.72 -3.57
N ALA A 63 17.21 11.44 -2.75
CA ALA A 63 15.80 11.11 -2.50
C ALA A 63 14.94 11.30 -3.75
N VAL A 64 13.97 10.42 -3.96
CA VAL A 64 13.07 10.43 -5.12
C VAL A 64 11.63 10.52 -4.63
N VAL A 65 10.83 11.38 -5.27
CA VAL A 65 9.37 11.29 -5.22
C VAL A 65 8.90 10.81 -6.58
N CYS A 66 8.18 9.70 -6.61
CA CYS A 66 7.61 9.16 -7.84
C CYS A 66 6.13 8.84 -7.67
N ARG A 67 5.42 8.93 -8.79
CA ARG A 67 4.02 8.56 -8.91
C ARG A 67 3.90 7.43 -9.91
N SER A 68 3.00 6.49 -9.66
CA SER A 68 2.70 5.40 -10.59
C SER A 68 1.22 5.02 -10.53
N ARG A 69 0.77 4.25 -11.52
CA ARG A 69 -0.53 3.57 -11.51
C ARG A 69 -0.33 2.11 -11.16
N PHE A 70 -1.33 1.51 -10.52
CA PHE A 70 -1.30 0.09 -10.23
C PHE A 70 -2.64 -0.59 -10.54
N HIS A 71 -2.55 -1.85 -10.89
CA HIS A 71 -3.62 -2.85 -10.80
C HIS A 71 -3.08 -4.02 -9.98
N MET A 72 -3.78 -4.36 -8.90
CA MET A 72 -3.49 -5.53 -8.10
C MET A 72 -4.69 -6.48 -8.16
N LEU A 73 -4.42 -7.72 -8.58
CA LEU A 73 -5.33 -8.84 -8.39
C LEU A 73 -5.00 -9.50 -7.05
N GLU A 74 -6.04 -9.82 -6.28
CA GLU A 74 -5.97 -10.75 -5.16
C GLU A 74 -6.93 -11.91 -5.41
N PHE A 75 -6.43 -13.14 -5.29
CA PHE A 75 -7.24 -14.35 -5.31
C PHE A 75 -7.23 -14.99 -3.92
N ARG A 76 -8.42 -15.26 -3.39
CA ARG A 76 -8.60 -15.88 -2.09
C ARG A 76 -9.98 -16.51 -1.95
N ARG A 77 -10.07 -17.71 -1.37
CA ARG A 77 -11.35 -18.42 -1.13
C ARG A 77 -12.23 -18.46 -2.39
N ASP A 78 -11.61 -18.77 -3.52
CA ASP A 78 -12.26 -18.83 -4.84
C ASP A 78 -12.91 -17.52 -5.31
N GLN A 79 -12.51 -16.40 -4.71
CA GLN A 79 -12.92 -15.06 -5.11
C GLN A 79 -11.71 -14.26 -5.61
N SER A 80 -11.90 -13.57 -6.72
CA SER A 80 -10.94 -12.59 -7.27
C SER A 80 -11.38 -11.18 -6.91
N ARG A 81 -10.48 -10.39 -6.34
CA ARG A 81 -10.67 -8.97 -6.05
C ARG A 81 -9.64 -8.16 -6.81
N HIS A 82 -10.09 -7.02 -7.34
CA HIS A 82 -9.24 -6.10 -8.07
C HIS A 82 -9.13 -4.79 -7.32
N PHE A 83 -7.90 -4.38 -7.06
CA PHE A 83 -7.58 -3.06 -6.56
C PHE A 83 -6.88 -2.29 -7.66
N ALA A 84 -7.22 -1.02 -7.79
CA ALA A 84 -6.58 -0.14 -8.75
C ALA A 84 -6.47 1.26 -8.14
N GLY A 85 -5.48 2.01 -8.62
CA GLY A 85 -5.23 3.34 -8.08
C GLY A 85 -3.92 3.93 -8.52
N SER A 86 -3.45 4.86 -7.71
CA SER A 86 -2.13 5.45 -7.84
C SER A 86 -1.33 5.31 -6.56
N TYR A 87 -0.01 5.15 -6.74
CA TYR A 87 0.94 5.36 -5.65
C TYR A 87 1.59 6.73 -5.78
N VAL A 88 1.87 7.35 -4.65
CA VAL A 88 2.94 8.32 -4.49
C VAL A 88 3.93 7.76 -3.49
N HIS A 89 5.14 7.47 -3.95
CA HIS A 89 6.23 6.99 -3.10
C HIS A 89 7.21 8.12 -2.82
N ARG A 90 7.60 8.26 -1.56
CA ARG A 90 8.83 8.96 -1.18
C ARG A 90 9.88 7.90 -0.91
N LEU A 91 10.92 7.89 -1.73
CA LEU A 91 12.00 6.93 -1.70
C LEU A 91 13.26 7.60 -1.13
N ALA A 92 13.80 7.03 -0.07
CA ALA A 92 15.08 7.43 0.49
C ALA A 92 16.19 6.57 -0.13
N LYS A 93 17.29 7.21 -0.52
CA LYS A 93 18.47 6.49 -1.02
C LYS A 93 19.06 5.61 0.10
N ALA A 94 19.45 4.40 -0.26
CA ALA A 94 20.11 3.44 0.64
C ALA A 94 21.30 2.78 -0.08
N PRO A 95 22.23 2.14 0.64
CA PRO A 95 23.40 1.49 0.04
C PRO A 95 23.06 0.46 -1.04
N ASP A 96 21.92 -0.24 -0.89
CA ASP A 96 21.44 -1.29 -1.81
C ASP A 96 20.34 -0.81 -2.77
N GLY A 97 20.12 0.51 -2.88
CA GLY A 97 19.12 1.09 -3.79
C GLY A 97 18.26 2.13 -3.11
N TYR A 98 16.98 1.80 -2.89
CA TYR A 98 16.00 2.70 -2.29
C TYR A 98 15.17 1.98 -1.23
N ARG A 99 14.75 2.75 -0.22
CA ARG A 99 13.76 2.33 0.77
C ARG A 99 12.53 3.23 0.68
N ILE A 100 11.36 2.65 0.90
CA ILE A 100 10.12 3.40 0.98
C ILE A 100 10.09 4.13 2.32
N ALA A 101 10.23 5.46 2.28
CA ALA A 101 10.02 6.33 3.44
C ALA A 101 8.54 6.66 3.63
N LEU A 102 7.79 6.73 2.53
CA LEU A 102 6.33 6.89 2.53
C LEU A 102 5.73 6.22 1.30
N GLN A 103 4.62 5.51 1.49
CA GLN A 103 3.74 5.04 0.41
C GLN A 103 2.34 5.59 0.65
N ARG A 104 1.91 6.53 -0.18
CA ARG A 104 0.50 6.93 -0.28
C ARG A 104 -0.14 6.11 -1.38
N VAL A 105 -1.24 5.45 -1.05
CA VAL A 105 -2.07 4.68 -1.99
C VAL A 105 -3.40 5.40 -2.10
N ASP A 106 -3.75 5.89 -3.28
CA ASP A 106 -5.06 6.47 -3.57
C ASP A 106 -5.85 5.45 -4.39
N MET A 107 -6.81 4.79 -3.75
CA MET A 107 -7.63 3.75 -4.36
C MET A 107 -8.73 4.36 -5.22
N VAL A 108 -8.98 3.78 -6.39
CA VAL A 108 -10.14 4.15 -7.22
C VAL A 108 -11.45 3.88 -6.48
N ASN A 109 -11.52 2.79 -5.71
CA ASN A 109 -12.68 2.39 -4.91
C ASN A 109 -12.48 2.64 -3.40
N GLY A 110 -11.77 3.70 -3.01
CA GLY A 110 -11.50 4.01 -1.59
C GLY A 110 -12.75 4.03 -0.71
N GLU A 111 -13.85 4.58 -1.21
CA GLU A 111 -15.16 4.65 -0.54
C GLU A 111 -16.10 3.49 -0.87
N GLY A 112 -15.63 2.51 -1.64
CA GLY A 112 -16.41 1.36 -2.05
C GLY A 112 -16.65 0.36 -0.91
N MET A 113 -17.57 -0.56 -1.14
CA MET A 113 -17.80 -1.66 -0.21
C MET A 113 -16.66 -2.69 -0.29
N TYR A 114 -16.16 -3.10 0.87
CA TYR A 114 -15.20 -4.21 1.01
C TYR A 114 -15.87 -5.34 1.77
N GLU A 115 -15.89 -6.56 1.22
CA GLU A 115 -16.43 -7.74 1.92
C GLU A 115 -15.66 -8.06 3.21
N TYR A 116 -14.36 -7.76 3.23
CA TYR A 116 -13.53 -7.91 4.42
C TYR A 116 -12.37 -6.92 4.43
N VAL A 117 -11.91 -6.62 5.65
CA VAL A 117 -10.82 -5.68 5.91
C VAL A 117 -9.55 -6.10 5.16
N LEU A 118 -8.96 -5.15 4.43
CA LEU A 118 -7.66 -5.30 3.79
C LEU A 118 -6.61 -5.75 4.84
N GLN A 119 -6.07 -6.95 4.63
CA GLN A 119 -5.16 -7.59 5.58
C GLN A 119 -3.72 -7.15 5.34
N ALA A 120 -3.32 -7.07 4.07
CA ALA A 120 -2.01 -6.61 3.61
C ALA A 120 -2.14 -5.25 2.90
N TRP A 121 -1.01 -4.56 2.74
CA TRP A 121 -0.94 -3.34 1.93
C TRP A 121 -1.11 -3.67 0.46
N VAL A 122 -1.76 -2.75 -0.24
CA VAL A 122 -2.01 -2.77 -1.68
C VAL A 122 -0.91 -2.00 -2.39
#